data_AF-A0A4Y3KR78-F1
#
_entry.id   AF-A0A4Y3KR78-F1
#
_cell.length_a   1.000
_cell.length_b   1.000
_cell.length_c   1.000
_cell.angle_alpha   90.00
_cell.angle_beta   90.00
_cell.angle_gamma   90.00
#
_symmetry.space_group_name_H-M   'P 1'
#
loop_
_entity.id
_entity.type
_entity.pdbx_description
1 polymer ?
#
loop_
_entity_poly.entity_id
_entity_poly.type
_entity_poly.pdbx_seq_one_letter_code
_entity_poly.pdbx_strand_id
1 'polypeptide(L)'
;MPPLTPALDEPAATPMPATPLPGTRVPDHRGRTDLDRTGLDLAGNPRVRVLAVELLAAAWHVLRRTTFEYLGADGRWTRQQRETYDRGNGATVLLYDPERATVLLTRQFRFPVYVNGHPDGMLLETAAGLLDDDDPETAIRREAAEETGVEIGELEHVFDVWMSPGSVTERLHFSAAPYTPAQRVAAGGGVADEGEEIDVVELPFDRALAMTTTGEIADAKTILLLQWAALHGPFRTR
;
A
#
# COMPACT_ATOMS: atom_id res chain seq x y z
N MET A 1 13.11 61.68 34.67
CA MET A 1 12.92 60.28 34.24
C MET A 1 11.88 59.65 35.15
N PRO A 2 10.75 59.12 34.63
CA PRO A 2 9.79 58.39 35.45
C PRO A 2 10.30 56.95 35.72
N PRO A 3 9.90 56.30 36.82
CA PRO A 3 10.33 54.94 37.13
C PRO A 3 9.57 53.91 36.28
N LEU A 4 10.27 52.86 35.87
CA LEU A 4 9.70 51.69 35.19
C LEU A 4 8.92 50.83 36.20
N THR A 5 7.65 50.57 35.92
CA THR A 5 6.81 49.59 36.61
C THR A 5 7.29 48.17 36.28
N PRO A 6 7.36 47.23 37.24
CA PRO A 6 7.77 45.86 36.92
C PRO A 6 6.63 45.12 36.21
N ALA A 7 7.00 44.37 35.17
CA ALA A 7 6.06 43.49 34.46
C ALA A 7 5.55 42.41 35.41
N LEU A 8 4.23 42.23 35.46
CA LEU A 8 3.59 41.11 36.14
C LEU A 8 3.76 39.86 35.27
N ASP A 9 4.33 38.80 35.83
CA ASP A 9 4.38 37.48 35.19
C ASP A 9 2.95 37.00 34.92
N GLU A 10 2.62 36.76 33.65
CA GLU A 10 1.38 36.07 33.29
C GLU A 10 1.47 34.60 33.70
N PRO A 11 0.44 34.03 34.35
CA PRO A 11 0.44 32.62 34.71
C PRO A 11 0.43 31.76 33.45
N ALA A 12 1.33 30.78 33.39
CA ALA A 12 1.39 29.79 32.32
C ALA A 12 0.00 29.15 32.13
N ALA A 13 -0.54 29.24 30.92
CA ALA A 13 -1.82 28.66 30.56
C ALA A 13 -1.81 27.15 30.85
N THR A 14 -2.72 26.69 31.71
CA THR A 14 -2.97 25.27 31.93
C THR A 14 -3.32 24.63 30.58
N PRO A 15 -2.61 23.56 30.14
CA PRO A 15 -2.92 22.94 28.86
C PRO A 15 -4.36 22.41 28.91
N MET A 16 -5.20 22.90 27.99
CA MET A 16 -6.53 22.36 27.73
C MET A 16 -6.41 20.84 27.52
N PRO A 17 -7.29 20.01 28.11
CA PRO A 17 -7.28 18.59 27.83
C PRO A 17 -7.46 18.39 26.32
N ALA A 18 -6.47 17.76 25.68
CA ALA A 18 -6.50 17.49 24.26
C ALA A 18 -7.78 16.71 23.92
N THR A 19 -8.53 17.18 22.93
CA THR A 19 -9.66 16.42 22.38
C THR A 19 -9.15 15.05 21.96
N PRO A 20 -9.78 13.93 22.41
CA PRO A 20 -9.31 12.61 22.05
C PRO A 20 -9.36 12.44 20.53
N LEU A 21 -8.24 11.99 19.94
CA LEU A 21 -8.16 11.72 18.51
C LEU A 21 -9.18 10.64 18.13
N PRO A 22 -10.04 10.87 17.12
CA PRO A 22 -10.88 9.81 16.56
C PRO A 22 -10.04 8.59 16.18
N GLY A 23 -10.55 7.39 16.44
CA GLY A 23 -9.81 6.13 16.32
C GLY A 23 -9.21 5.62 17.64
N THR A 24 -9.17 6.44 18.70
CA THR A 24 -8.79 5.98 20.05
C THR A 24 -10.03 5.52 20.83
N ARG A 25 -10.51 6.32 21.80
CA ARG A 25 -11.72 6.05 22.60
C ARG A 25 -13.01 6.46 21.91
N VAL A 26 -12.91 7.30 20.88
CA VAL A 26 -14.04 7.72 20.02
C VAL A 26 -13.82 7.09 18.65
N PRO A 27 -14.85 6.51 18.00
CA PRO A 27 -14.71 5.92 16.68
C PRO A 27 -14.16 6.90 15.64
N ASP A 28 -13.34 6.41 14.71
CA ASP A 28 -12.98 7.15 13.49
C ASP A 28 -14.14 7.17 12.47
N HIS A 29 -13.92 7.79 11.31
CA HIS A 29 -14.92 7.86 10.23
C HIS A 29 -15.32 6.48 9.66
N ARG A 30 -14.55 5.42 9.94
CA ARG A 30 -14.84 4.02 9.58
C ARG A 30 -15.37 3.22 10.78
N GLY A 31 -15.68 3.87 11.90
CA GLY A 31 -16.20 3.22 13.10
C GLY A 31 -15.17 2.49 13.96
N ARG A 32 -13.86 2.62 13.66
CA ARG A 32 -12.80 1.89 14.38
C ARG A 32 -12.41 2.60 15.67
N THR A 33 -12.08 1.83 16.71
CA THR A 33 -11.54 2.30 17.98
C THR A 33 -10.25 1.57 18.32
N ASP A 34 -9.58 1.99 19.40
CA ASP A 34 -8.40 1.31 19.96
C ASP A 34 -7.22 1.20 18.99
N LEU A 35 -7.15 2.08 17.99
CA LEU A 35 -6.07 2.11 17.00
C LEU A 35 -4.73 2.46 17.65
N ASP A 36 -4.74 3.15 18.80
CA ASP A 36 -3.59 3.42 19.66
C ASP A 36 -3.14 2.19 20.48
N ARG A 37 -3.81 1.04 20.33
CA ARG A 37 -3.47 -0.21 21.01
C ARG A 37 -2.90 -1.27 20.07
N THR A 38 -2.96 -1.05 18.76
CA THR A 38 -2.51 -2.00 17.74
C THR A 38 -1.04 -2.38 17.96
N GLY A 39 -0.82 -3.66 18.31
CA GLY A 39 0.51 -4.23 18.50
C GLY A 39 1.12 -4.07 19.89
N LEU A 40 0.41 -3.47 20.86
CA LEU A 40 0.88 -3.34 22.25
C LEU A 40 1.11 -4.70 22.93
N ASP A 41 0.38 -5.73 22.51
CA ASP A 41 0.38 -7.08 23.06
C ASP A 41 1.30 -8.05 22.30
N LEU A 42 2.05 -7.57 21.30
CA LEU A 42 2.96 -8.40 20.52
C LEU A 42 4.04 -9.02 21.40
N ALA A 43 4.02 -10.36 21.47
CA ALA A 43 4.98 -11.16 22.24
C ALA A 43 5.72 -12.21 21.40
N GLY A 44 5.50 -12.24 20.07
CA GLY A 44 6.06 -13.27 19.18
C GLY A 44 7.57 -13.21 19.00
N ASN A 45 8.21 -12.07 19.26
CA ASN A 45 9.66 -11.92 19.25
C ASN A 45 10.18 -11.60 20.66
N PRO A 46 10.88 -12.52 21.34
CA PRO A 46 11.32 -12.31 22.72
C PRO A 46 12.38 -11.20 22.87
N ARG A 47 12.93 -10.70 21.75
CA ARG A 47 13.88 -9.59 21.70
C ARG A 47 13.20 -8.23 21.53
N VAL A 48 11.87 -8.18 21.51
CA VAL A 48 11.09 -6.95 21.33
C VAL A 48 10.15 -6.79 22.53
N ARG A 49 10.07 -5.58 23.07
CA ARG A 49 9.07 -5.20 24.08
C ARG A 49 8.40 -3.92 23.65
N VAL A 50 7.14 -3.99 23.24
CA VAL A 50 6.37 -2.79 22.90
C VAL A 50 5.99 -2.07 24.18
N LEU A 51 6.37 -0.80 24.30
CA LEU A 51 6.15 0.01 25.50
C LEU A 51 4.96 0.95 25.36
N ALA A 52 4.77 1.53 24.17
CA ALA A 52 3.70 2.47 23.89
C ALA A 52 3.41 2.52 22.38
N VAL A 53 2.15 2.78 22.04
CA VAL A 53 1.68 3.07 20.69
C VAL A 53 0.88 4.36 20.78
N GLU A 54 1.24 5.33 19.95
CA GLU A 54 0.60 6.64 19.87
C GLU A 54 -0.05 6.76 18.49
N LEU A 55 -1.35 7.08 18.45
CA LEU A 55 -2.04 7.39 17.21
C LEU A 55 -1.66 8.82 16.78
N LEU A 56 -1.01 8.96 15.63
CA LEU A 56 -0.63 10.27 15.08
C LEU A 56 -1.68 10.80 14.10
N ALA A 57 -2.30 9.93 13.31
CA ALA A 57 -3.40 10.28 12.41
C ALA A 57 -4.31 9.08 12.15
N ALA A 58 -5.62 9.33 12.00
CA ALA A 58 -6.64 8.37 11.56
C ALA A 58 -7.60 9.05 10.58
N ALA A 59 -7.04 9.57 9.49
CA ALA A 59 -7.81 10.05 8.34
C ALA A 59 -8.05 8.86 7.40
N TRP A 60 -7.71 8.97 6.11
CA TRP A 60 -7.89 7.89 5.14
C TRP A 60 -7.25 6.55 5.57
N HIS A 61 -6.05 6.65 6.13
CA HIS A 61 -5.26 5.53 6.64
C HIS A 61 -4.71 5.89 8.03
N VAL A 62 -4.12 4.92 8.71
CA VAL A 62 -3.73 5.06 10.12
C VAL A 62 -2.21 5.26 10.24
N LEU A 63 -1.78 6.36 10.86
CA LEU A 63 -0.38 6.61 11.17
C LEU A 63 -0.15 6.48 12.67
N ARG A 64 0.81 5.65 13.07
CA ARG A 64 1.14 5.41 14.48
C ARG A 64 2.61 5.67 14.74
N ARG A 65 2.93 6.06 15.97
CA ARG A 65 4.29 6.01 16.52
C ARG A 65 4.37 4.94 17.58
N THR A 66 5.25 3.97 17.37
CA THR A 66 5.47 2.88 18.32
C THR A 66 6.80 3.08 19.01
N THR A 67 6.78 3.09 20.35
CA THR A 67 7.97 3.06 21.19
C THR A 67 8.16 1.65 21.73
N PHE A 68 9.34 1.07 21.54
CA PHE A 68 9.65 -0.29 21.96
C PHE A 68 11.10 -0.41 22.43
N GLU A 69 11.41 -1.45 23.19
CA GLU A 69 12.78 -1.86 23.46
C GLU A 69 13.17 -3.04 22.54
N TYR A 70 14.40 -3.01 22.06
CA TYR A 70 15.00 -4.10 21.29
C TYR A 70 16.25 -4.63 21.98
N LEU A 71 16.32 -5.95 22.17
CA LEU A 71 17.48 -6.64 22.72
C LEU A 71 18.50 -6.85 21.60
N GLY A 72 19.58 -6.07 21.64
CA GLY A 72 20.72 -6.18 20.73
C GLY A 72 21.47 -7.51 20.87
N ALA A 73 22.28 -7.84 19.87
CA ALA A 73 23.12 -9.05 19.91
C ALA A 73 24.20 -8.98 21.02
N ASP A 74 24.49 -7.78 21.52
CA ASP A 74 25.38 -7.52 22.67
C ASP A 74 24.70 -7.73 24.03
N GLY A 75 23.44 -8.18 24.05
CA GLY A 75 22.66 -8.41 25.26
C GLY A 75 22.10 -7.13 25.89
N ARG A 76 22.21 -5.96 25.24
CA ARG A 76 21.66 -4.71 25.77
C ARG A 76 20.28 -4.41 25.19
N TRP A 77 19.39 -3.95 26.05
CA TRP A 77 18.12 -3.36 25.63
C TRP A 77 18.33 -1.92 25.20
N THR A 78 17.80 -1.58 24.02
CA THR A 78 17.83 -0.22 23.48
C THR A 78 16.41 0.23 23.19
N ARG A 79 16.07 1.44 23.64
CA ARG A 79 14.77 2.05 23.35
C ARG A 79 14.79 2.66 21.96
N GLN A 80 13.77 2.39 21.17
CA GLN A 80 13.62 2.86 19.80
C GLN A 80 12.21 3.38 19.56
N GLN A 81 12.08 4.22 18.52
CA GLN A 81 10.81 4.71 18.02
C GLN A 81 10.73 4.50 16.51
N ARG A 82 9.55 4.09 16.03
CA ARG A 82 9.24 3.99 14.60
C ARG A 82 7.85 4.54 14.33
N GLU A 83 7.70 5.21 13.20
CA GLU A 83 6.40 5.55 12.66
C GLU A 83 5.98 4.50 11.64
N THR A 84 4.74 4.03 11.73
CA THR A 84 4.17 3.05 10.82
C THR A 84 2.89 3.59 10.20
N TYR A 85 2.86 3.58 8.87
CA TYR A 85 1.70 3.93 8.07
C TYR A 85 0.96 2.68 7.64
N ASP A 86 -0.29 2.59 8.07
CA ASP A 86 -1.14 1.42 7.92
C ASP A 86 -2.29 1.72 7.00
N ARG A 87 -2.15 1.19 5.78
CA ARG A 87 -3.07 1.41 4.66
C ARG A 87 -3.98 0.22 4.38
N GLY A 88 -3.85 -0.85 5.17
CA GLY A 88 -4.39 -2.17 4.82
C GLY A 88 -3.43 -2.98 3.95
N ASN A 89 -3.87 -4.20 3.65
CA ASN A 89 -3.22 -5.07 2.67
C ASN A 89 -3.98 -4.98 1.34
N GLY A 90 -3.36 -5.46 0.27
CA GLY A 90 -3.99 -5.50 -1.04
C GLY A 90 -3.63 -6.75 -1.83
N ALA A 91 -4.18 -6.83 -3.03
CA ALA A 91 -3.88 -7.88 -3.98
C ALA A 91 -3.58 -7.29 -5.36
N THR A 92 -2.84 -8.02 -6.19
CA THR A 92 -2.53 -7.63 -7.57
C THR A 92 -2.44 -8.84 -8.49
N VAL A 93 -2.75 -8.65 -9.78
CA VAL A 93 -2.71 -9.71 -10.78
C VAL A 93 -2.01 -9.27 -12.06
N LEU A 94 -1.11 -10.12 -12.56
CA LEU A 94 -0.65 -10.04 -13.94
C LEU A 94 -1.62 -10.80 -14.84
N LEU A 95 -2.37 -10.06 -15.66
CA LEU A 95 -3.18 -10.63 -16.73
C LEU A 95 -2.30 -10.80 -17.98
N TYR A 96 -2.27 -12.01 -18.54
CA TYR A 96 -1.43 -12.30 -19.70
C TYR A 96 -2.14 -13.16 -20.75
N ASP A 97 -1.74 -13.00 -22.00
CA ASP A 97 -2.16 -13.87 -23.10
C ASP A 97 -0.93 -14.61 -23.64
N PRO A 98 -0.83 -15.94 -23.42
CA PRO A 98 0.33 -16.71 -23.85
C PRO A 98 0.38 -16.91 -25.37
N GLU A 99 -0.75 -16.86 -26.08
CA GLU A 99 -0.79 -17.04 -27.53
C GLU A 99 -0.33 -15.78 -28.26
N ARG A 100 -0.77 -14.62 -27.77
CA ARG A 100 -0.39 -13.31 -28.32
C ARG A 100 0.93 -12.77 -27.75
N ALA A 101 1.47 -13.43 -26.72
CA ALA A 101 2.62 -12.98 -25.95
C ALA A 101 2.46 -11.54 -25.44
N THR A 102 1.28 -11.23 -24.89
CA THR A 102 0.94 -9.90 -24.36
C THR A 102 0.62 -9.95 -22.87
N VAL A 103 0.72 -8.79 -22.23
CA VAL A 103 0.25 -8.53 -20.86
C VAL A 103 -0.74 -7.37 -20.90
N LEU A 104 -1.74 -7.42 -20.01
CA LEU A 104 -2.71 -6.35 -19.81
C LEU A 104 -2.36 -5.60 -18.52
N LEU A 105 -2.04 -4.33 -18.66
CA LEU A 105 -1.70 -3.41 -17.57
C LEU A 105 -2.75 -2.30 -17.51
N THR A 106 -2.71 -1.55 -16.41
CA THR A 106 -3.47 -0.32 -16.21
C THR A 106 -2.51 0.88 -16.25
N ARG A 107 -3.01 2.07 -16.61
CA ARG A 107 -2.27 3.32 -16.47
C ARG A 107 -3.12 4.34 -15.73
N GLN A 108 -2.61 4.84 -14.61
CA GLN A 108 -3.37 5.74 -13.74
C GLN A 108 -2.46 6.75 -13.04
N PHE A 109 -3.06 7.87 -12.60
CA PHE A 109 -2.35 8.93 -11.90
C PHE A 109 -2.08 8.56 -10.43
N ARG A 110 -0.83 8.71 -9.99
CA ARG A 110 -0.42 8.50 -8.60
C ARG A 110 0.20 9.78 -8.03
N PHE A 111 -0.58 10.51 -7.23
CA PHE A 111 -0.12 11.76 -6.60
C PHE A 111 1.19 11.61 -5.77
N PRO A 112 1.38 10.57 -4.93
CA PRO A 112 2.63 10.40 -4.17
C PRO A 112 3.87 10.27 -5.05
N VAL A 113 3.71 9.73 -6.25
CA VAL A 113 4.79 9.56 -7.23
C VAL A 113 5.04 10.87 -7.97
N TYR A 114 3.97 11.60 -8.30
CA TYR A 114 4.05 12.92 -8.92
C TYR A 114 4.79 13.93 -8.02
N VAL A 115 4.41 14.03 -6.74
CA VAL A 115 5.07 14.93 -5.79
C VAL A 115 6.52 14.54 -5.52
N ASN A 116 6.88 13.28 -5.81
CA ASN A 116 8.24 12.75 -5.69
C ASN A 116 9.03 12.76 -7.02
N GLY A 117 8.63 13.60 -7.98
CA GLY A 117 9.45 13.92 -9.15
C GLY A 117 9.18 13.10 -10.41
N HIS A 118 8.13 12.27 -10.45
CA HIS A 118 7.67 11.69 -11.72
C HIS A 118 7.15 12.80 -12.65
N PRO A 119 7.45 12.78 -13.96
CA PRO A 119 7.14 13.89 -14.87
C PRO A 119 5.66 14.24 -14.97
N ASP A 120 4.78 13.23 -14.94
CA ASP A 120 3.32 13.40 -15.11
C ASP A 120 2.49 12.62 -14.06
N GLY A 121 3.15 11.93 -13.12
CA GLY A 121 2.50 11.03 -12.15
C GLY A 121 1.79 9.79 -12.72
N MET A 122 1.84 9.53 -14.03
CA MET A 122 1.13 8.41 -14.65
C MET A 122 1.98 7.14 -14.63
N LEU A 123 1.57 6.12 -13.90
CA LEU A 123 2.29 4.84 -13.85
C LEU A 123 1.56 3.75 -14.63
N LEU A 124 2.35 2.90 -15.29
CA LEU A 124 1.89 1.61 -15.79
C LEU A 124 1.98 0.57 -14.68
N GLU A 125 0.87 -0.08 -14.39
CA GLU A 125 0.70 -0.95 -13.24
C GLU A 125 -0.02 -2.26 -13.61
N THR A 126 0.22 -3.33 -12.86
CA THR A 126 -0.71 -4.47 -12.82
C THR A 126 -2.00 -4.06 -12.12
N ALA A 127 -3.11 -4.68 -12.51
CA ALA A 127 -4.38 -4.45 -11.82
C ALA A 127 -4.24 -4.79 -10.33
N ALA A 128 -4.74 -3.92 -9.46
CA ALA A 128 -4.51 -4.03 -8.02
C ALA A 128 -5.46 -3.17 -7.19
N GLY A 129 -5.78 -3.65 -5.99
CA GLY A 129 -6.52 -2.85 -5.02
C GLY A 129 -6.43 -3.39 -3.61
N LEU A 130 -7.15 -2.74 -2.70
CA LEU A 130 -7.19 -3.12 -1.29
C LEU A 130 -8.04 -4.38 -1.10
N LEU A 131 -7.77 -5.10 0.00
CA LEU A 131 -8.59 -6.27 0.32
C LEU A 131 -10.00 -5.88 0.78
N ASP A 132 -10.18 -4.75 1.46
CA ASP A 132 -11.48 -4.25 1.95
C ASP A 132 -12.38 -5.33 2.59
N ASP A 133 -11.79 -6.09 3.52
CA ASP A 133 -12.38 -7.21 4.28
C ASP A 133 -12.58 -8.52 3.48
N ASP A 134 -12.31 -8.53 2.17
CA ASP A 134 -12.29 -9.74 1.35
C ASP A 134 -10.99 -10.55 1.54
N ASP A 135 -11.03 -11.81 1.13
CA ASP A 135 -9.81 -12.60 0.92
C ASP A 135 -9.07 -12.14 -0.36
N PRO A 136 -7.76 -12.41 -0.48
CA PRO A 136 -6.97 -11.93 -1.63
C PRO A 136 -7.47 -12.36 -3.00
N GLU A 137 -8.06 -13.55 -3.13
CA GLU A 137 -8.58 -14.02 -4.42
C GLU A 137 -9.88 -13.30 -4.78
N THR A 138 -10.80 -13.17 -3.82
CA THR A 138 -12.05 -12.42 -4.03
C THR A 138 -11.76 -10.96 -4.38
N ALA A 139 -10.89 -10.29 -3.63
CA ALA A 139 -10.51 -8.91 -3.88
C ALA A 139 -9.92 -8.74 -5.28
N ILE A 140 -8.94 -9.55 -5.69
CA ILE A 140 -8.27 -9.32 -6.98
C ILE A 140 -9.15 -9.63 -8.19
N ARG A 141 -10.13 -10.53 -8.05
CA ARG A 141 -11.12 -10.79 -9.10
C ARG A 141 -12.02 -9.57 -9.30
N ARG A 142 -12.48 -8.96 -8.20
CA ARG A 142 -13.26 -7.71 -8.23
C ARG A 142 -12.47 -6.58 -8.88
N GLU A 143 -11.27 -6.31 -8.39
CA GLU A 143 -10.40 -5.25 -8.88
C GLU A 143 -10.05 -5.41 -10.37
N ALA A 144 -9.73 -6.64 -10.82
CA ALA A 144 -9.44 -6.88 -12.23
C ALA A 144 -10.64 -6.61 -13.14
N ALA A 145 -11.85 -6.98 -12.70
CA ALA A 145 -13.07 -6.70 -13.44
C ALA A 145 -13.35 -5.18 -13.49
N GLU A 146 -13.17 -4.46 -12.39
CA GLU A 146 -13.38 -3.01 -12.29
C GLU A 146 -12.36 -2.21 -13.12
N GLU A 147 -11.07 -2.47 -12.93
CA GLU A 147 -10.01 -1.70 -13.57
C GLU A 147 -9.83 -2.06 -15.06
N THR A 148 -9.92 -3.34 -15.42
CA THR A 148 -9.58 -3.83 -16.79
C THR A 148 -10.75 -4.34 -17.60
N GLY A 149 -11.88 -4.62 -16.95
CA GLY A 149 -13.04 -5.26 -17.56
C GLY A 149 -12.89 -6.76 -17.78
N VAL A 150 -11.84 -7.39 -17.22
CA VAL A 150 -11.55 -8.82 -17.41
C VAL A 150 -12.15 -9.66 -16.29
N GLU A 151 -12.98 -10.62 -16.67
CA GLU A 151 -13.46 -11.68 -15.78
C GLU A 151 -12.42 -12.80 -15.70
N ILE A 152 -11.73 -12.89 -14.57
CA ILE A 152 -10.66 -13.88 -14.34
C ILE A 152 -11.25 -15.29 -14.26
N GLY A 153 -10.64 -16.21 -15.00
CA GLY A 153 -10.89 -17.66 -14.90
C GLY A 153 -9.96 -18.31 -13.88
N GLU A 154 -9.03 -19.12 -14.39
CA GLU A 154 -7.94 -19.68 -13.58
C GLU A 154 -7.07 -18.56 -13.01
N LEU A 155 -6.71 -18.70 -11.73
CA LEU A 155 -5.86 -17.75 -11.02
C LEU A 155 -4.75 -18.52 -10.30
N GLU A 156 -3.51 -18.13 -10.57
CA GLU A 156 -2.32 -18.67 -9.91
C GLU A 156 -1.87 -17.68 -8.83
N HIS A 157 -1.77 -18.14 -7.57
CA HIS A 157 -1.05 -17.39 -6.55
C HIS A 157 0.46 -17.51 -6.80
N VAL A 158 1.15 -16.37 -6.74
CA VAL A 158 2.56 -16.25 -7.10
C VAL A 158 3.43 -16.10 -5.85
N PHE A 159 3.21 -15.05 -5.05
CA PHE A 159 3.90 -14.82 -3.77
C PHE A 159 3.22 -13.70 -2.97
N ASP A 160 3.66 -13.50 -1.72
CA ASP A 160 3.24 -12.36 -0.88
C ASP A 160 4.47 -11.51 -0.52
N VAL A 161 4.37 -10.18 -0.62
CA VAL A 161 5.49 -9.27 -0.37
C VAL A 161 5.06 -8.09 0.51
N TRP A 162 5.90 -7.76 1.50
CA TRP A 162 5.83 -6.45 2.16
C TRP A 162 6.56 -5.42 1.30
N MET A 163 5.82 -4.44 0.78
CA MET A 163 6.33 -3.56 -0.28
C MET A 163 7.33 -2.51 0.23
N SER A 164 7.14 -1.99 1.45
CA SER A 164 8.02 -0.99 2.05
C SER A 164 8.14 -1.17 3.58
N PRO A 165 8.78 -2.28 4.04
CA PRO A 165 8.72 -2.72 5.44
C PRO A 165 9.48 -1.82 6.43
N GLY A 166 10.11 -0.75 5.97
CA GLY A 166 10.74 0.24 6.84
C GLY A 166 9.73 1.10 7.61
N SER A 167 8.57 1.38 7.01
CA SER A 167 7.57 2.31 7.57
C SER A 167 6.13 2.04 7.15
N VAL A 168 5.87 1.10 6.22
CA VAL A 168 4.52 0.78 5.74
C VAL A 168 4.19 -0.67 6.10
N THR A 169 2.98 -0.90 6.61
CA THR A 169 2.54 -2.24 7.05
C THR A 169 2.07 -3.13 5.91
N GLU A 170 1.77 -2.53 4.75
CA GLU A 170 1.17 -3.16 3.57
C GLU A 170 1.92 -4.44 3.17
N ARG A 171 1.16 -5.53 3.15
CA ARG A 171 1.49 -6.76 2.44
C ARG A 171 0.60 -6.84 1.20
N LEU A 172 1.23 -7.08 0.06
CA LEU A 172 0.53 -7.27 -1.20
C LEU A 172 0.56 -8.76 -1.59
N HIS A 173 -0.58 -9.27 -1.99
CA HIS A 173 -0.79 -10.64 -2.47
C HIS A 173 -0.72 -10.67 -3.99
N PHE A 174 0.20 -11.44 -4.54
CA PHE A 174 0.47 -11.45 -5.98
C PHE A 174 -0.11 -12.69 -6.64
N SER A 175 -0.77 -12.47 -7.76
CA SER A 175 -1.31 -13.52 -8.60
C SER A 175 -1.00 -13.30 -10.08
N ALA A 176 -1.22 -14.32 -10.88
CA ALA A 176 -1.18 -14.24 -12.33
C ALA A 176 -2.35 -15.03 -12.92
N ALA A 177 -2.91 -14.56 -14.03
CA ALA A 177 -4.01 -15.25 -14.69
C ALA A 177 -3.90 -15.14 -16.22
N PRO A 178 -4.07 -16.25 -16.96
CA PRO A 178 -4.26 -16.17 -18.38
C PRO A 178 -5.61 -15.50 -18.67
N TYR A 179 -5.66 -14.68 -19.72
CA TYR A 179 -6.90 -14.13 -20.22
C TYR A 179 -6.95 -14.19 -21.74
N THR A 180 -8.18 -14.15 -22.27
CA THR A 180 -8.46 -13.98 -23.69
C THR A 180 -9.28 -12.71 -23.90
N PRO A 181 -9.27 -12.10 -25.10
CA PRO A 181 -10.11 -10.93 -25.40
C PRO A 181 -11.60 -11.16 -25.14
N ALA A 182 -12.07 -12.41 -25.24
CA ALA A 182 -13.47 -12.77 -24.97
C ALA A 182 -13.87 -12.62 -23.48
N GLN A 183 -12.90 -12.63 -22.56
CA GLN A 183 -13.13 -12.42 -21.14
C GLN A 183 -13.17 -10.94 -20.75
N ARG A 184 -12.86 -10.03 -21.68
CA ARG A 184 -13.02 -8.59 -21.47
C ARG A 184 -14.47 -8.19 -21.73
N VAL A 185 -15.30 -8.27 -20.69
CA VAL A 185 -16.76 -8.06 -20.75
C VAL A 185 -17.16 -6.59 -20.59
N ALA A 186 -16.22 -5.74 -20.16
CA ALA A 186 -16.40 -4.31 -20.01
C ALA A 186 -15.18 -3.53 -20.51
N ALA A 187 -15.31 -2.20 -20.63
CA ALA A 187 -14.19 -1.35 -21.01
C ALA A 187 -13.08 -1.31 -19.95
N GLY A 188 -13.41 -1.59 -18.69
CA GLY A 188 -12.59 -1.25 -17.53
C GLY A 188 -12.71 0.24 -17.20
N GLY A 189 -11.74 0.79 -16.48
CA GLY A 189 -11.66 2.21 -16.17
C GLY A 189 -11.69 2.57 -14.69
N GLY A 190 -11.90 1.59 -13.81
CA GLY A 190 -12.06 1.82 -12.38
C GLY A 190 -13.45 2.34 -12.02
N VAL A 191 -13.61 2.77 -10.77
CA VAL A 191 -14.89 3.29 -10.25
C VAL A 191 -14.91 4.81 -10.31
N ALA A 192 -15.71 5.37 -11.23
CA ALA A 192 -15.79 6.82 -11.43
C ALA A 192 -16.23 7.60 -10.18
N ASP A 193 -17.11 7.02 -9.36
CA ASP A 193 -17.57 7.62 -8.10
C ASP A 193 -16.47 7.68 -7.03
N GLU A 194 -15.40 6.89 -7.18
CA GLU A 194 -14.21 6.90 -6.32
C GLU A 194 -13.11 7.83 -6.86
N GLY A 195 -13.38 8.52 -7.97
CA GLY A 195 -12.45 9.45 -8.61
C GLY A 195 -11.34 8.76 -9.37
N GLU A 196 -11.53 7.49 -9.74
CA GLU A 196 -10.58 6.72 -10.53
C GLU A 196 -10.72 7.04 -12.02
N GLU A 197 -9.58 7.26 -12.68
CA GLU A 197 -9.47 7.40 -14.13
C GLU A 197 -8.32 6.51 -14.59
N ILE A 198 -8.67 5.34 -15.14
CA ILE A 198 -7.72 4.27 -15.45
C ILE A 198 -7.78 3.94 -16.93
N ASP A 199 -6.63 4.02 -17.61
CA ASP A 199 -6.49 3.50 -18.97
C ASP A 199 -6.11 2.01 -18.93
N VAL A 200 -6.75 1.20 -19.78
CA VAL A 200 -6.36 -0.19 -19.99
C VAL A 200 -5.34 -0.28 -21.13
N VAL A 201 -4.16 -0.84 -20.87
CA VAL A 201 -3.02 -0.86 -21.78
C VAL A 201 -2.54 -2.30 -22.01
N GLU A 202 -2.73 -2.81 -23.23
CA GLU A 202 -2.16 -4.10 -23.65
C GLU A 202 -0.79 -3.89 -24.32
N LEU A 203 0.23 -4.63 -23.89
CA LEU A 203 1.60 -4.55 -24.41
C LEU A 203 2.16 -5.94 -24.76
N PRO A 204 2.99 -6.06 -25.81
CA PRO A 204 3.85 -7.24 -25.97
C PRO A 204 4.71 -7.44 -24.72
N PHE A 205 4.82 -8.68 -24.24
CA PHE A 205 5.52 -9.01 -23.00
C PHE A 205 6.98 -8.53 -23.01
N ASP A 206 7.72 -8.81 -24.08
CA ASP A 206 9.13 -8.40 -24.20
C ASP A 206 9.30 -6.88 -24.13
N ARG A 207 8.32 -6.12 -24.64
CA ARG A 207 8.31 -4.66 -24.54
C ARG A 207 8.06 -4.22 -23.10
N ALA A 208 7.04 -4.78 -22.44
CA ALA A 208 6.76 -4.46 -21.04
C ALA A 208 7.96 -4.79 -20.14
N LEU A 209 8.60 -5.94 -20.35
CA LEU A 209 9.80 -6.32 -19.61
C LEU A 209 10.96 -5.35 -19.87
N ALA A 210 11.20 -4.95 -21.12
CA ALA A 210 12.22 -3.95 -21.45
C ALA A 210 11.95 -2.59 -20.78
N MET A 211 10.68 -2.17 -20.69
CA MET A 211 10.27 -0.93 -20.03
C MET A 211 10.62 -0.87 -18.53
N THR A 212 10.81 -2.01 -17.87
CA THR A 212 11.30 -2.05 -16.47
C THR A 212 12.75 -1.57 -16.34
N THR A 213 13.55 -1.71 -17.41
CA THR A 213 14.96 -1.29 -17.43
C THR A 213 15.14 0.16 -17.87
N THR A 214 14.23 0.69 -18.69
CA THR A 214 14.24 2.09 -19.13
C THR A 214 13.61 3.03 -18.11
N GLY A 215 12.86 2.49 -17.14
CA GLY A 215 12.14 3.25 -16.12
C GLY A 215 10.75 3.73 -16.57
N GLU A 216 10.30 3.34 -17.77
CA GLU A 216 8.92 3.60 -18.23
C GLU A 216 7.89 2.79 -17.42
N ILE A 217 8.29 1.63 -16.92
CA ILE A 217 7.59 0.91 -15.85
C ILE A 217 8.44 1.05 -14.59
N ALA A 218 7.96 1.84 -13.63
CA ALA A 218 8.64 2.16 -12.37
C ALA A 218 7.82 1.77 -11.13
N ASP A 219 6.90 0.82 -11.28
CA ASP A 219 6.08 0.30 -10.20
C ASP A 219 6.56 -1.08 -9.73
N ALA A 220 6.82 -1.22 -8.44
CA ALA A 220 7.48 -2.40 -7.88
C ALA A 220 6.67 -3.69 -8.08
N LYS A 221 5.35 -3.66 -7.85
CA LYS A 221 4.52 -4.87 -8.00
C LYS A 221 4.48 -5.35 -9.46
N THR A 222 4.42 -4.41 -10.39
CA THR A 222 4.45 -4.69 -11.83
C THR A 222 5.79 -5.26 -12.26
N ILE A 223 6.90 -4.66 -11.83
CA ILE A 223 8.24 -5.15 -12.13
C ILE A 223 8.43 -6.57 -11.60
N LEU A 224 7.99 -6.84 -10.37
CA LEU A 224 8.09 -8.17 -9.74
C LEU A 224 7.32 -9.24 -10.55
N LEU A 225 6.10 -8.93 -11.00
CA LEU A 225 5.30 -9.87 -11.79
C LEU A 225 5.84 -10.09 -13.20
N LEU A 226 6.32 -9.04 -13.88
CA LEU A 226 6.95 -9.17 -15.19
C LEU A 226 8.23 -10.02 -15.10
N GLN A 227 9.05 -9.81 -14.06
CA GLN A 227 10.24 -10.61 -13.81
C GLN A 227 9.88 -12.06 -13.47
N TRP A 228 8.87 -12.29 -12.61
CA TRP A 228 8.38 -13.64 -12.34
C TRP A 228 7.93 -14.35 -13.63
N ALA A 229 7.17 -13.66 -14.49
CA ALA A 229 6.67 -14.23 -15.73
C ALA A 229 7.80 -14.64 -16.71
N ALA A 230 8.92 -13.90 -16.70
CA ALA A 230 10.13 -14.24 -17.46
C ALA A 230 10.95 -15.38 -16.82
N LEU A 231 11.03 -15.44 -15.50
CA LEU A 231 11.93 -16.36 -14.79
C LEU A 231 11.29 -17.72 -14.48
N HIS A 232 9.99 -17.72 -14.22
CA HIS A 232 9.26 -18.86 -13.66
C HIS A 232 7.90 -19.09 -14.34
N GLY A 233 7.27 -18.03 -14.82
CA GLY A 233 5.91 -18.07 -15.35
C GLY A 233 5.82 -18.36 -16.87
N PRO A 234 4.75 -17.88 -17.52
CA PRO A 234 4.33 -18.32 -18.85
C PRO A 234 5.28 -17.94 -19.99
N PHE A 235 6.14 -16.94 -19.77
CA PHE A 235 7.07 -16.41 -20.78
C PHE A 235 8.52 -16.85 -20.58
N ARG A 236 8.74 -17.84 -19.70
CA ARG A 236 10.08 -18.38 -19.48
C ARG A 236 10.64 -19.01 -20.75
N THR A 237 11.74 -18.43 -21.25
CA THR A 237 12.50 -19.04 -22.35
C THR A 237 13.10 -20.36 -21.87
N ARG A 238 12.91 -21.43 -22.65
CA ARG A 238 13.49 -22.75 -22.36
C ARG A 238 14.95 -22.83 -22.77
#